data_AF-A0A847XD64-F1
#
_entry.id   AF-A0A847XD64-F1
#
_cell.length_a   1.000
_cell.length_b   1.000
_cell.length_c   1.000
_cell.angle_alpha   90.00
_cell.angle_beta   90.00
_cell.angle_gamma   90.00
#
_symmetry.space_group_name_H-M   'P 1'
#
loop_
_entity.id
_entity.type
_entity.pdbx_description
1 polymer ?
#
loop_
_entity_poly.entity_id
_entity_poly.type
_entity_poly.pdbx_seq_one_letter_code
_entity_poly.pdbx_strand_id
1 'polypeptide(L)' 'MGEYYGYNTIVAVGRDGTVNEVAMGILKSGNGTLGIIPSGTGNDLARTLNIPFSPREAIEVII' A
#
# COMPACT_ATOMS: atom_id res chain seq x y z
N MET A 1 -6.45 19.66 22.29
CA MET A 1 -5.88 19.15 21.03
C MET A 1 -5.64 17.66 21.26
N GLY A 2 -6.47 16.78 20.73
CA GLY A 2 -6.31 15.34 20.99
C GLY A 2 -5.09 14.80 20.26
N GLU A 3 -4.33 13.89 20.89
CA GLU A 3 -3.32 13.13 20.18
C GLU A 3 -4.01 12.13 19.24
N TYR A 4 -3.72 12.23 17.95
CA TYR A 4 -4.17 11.25 16.98
C TYR A 4 -3.18 10.10 16.96
N TYR A 5 -3.62 8.92 17.37
CA TYR A 5 -2.86 7.69 17.16
C TYR A 5 -2.90 7.33 15.67
N GLY A 6 -1.81 7.61 14.95
CA GLY A 6 -1.64 7.26 13.54
C GLY A 6 -1.13 5.82 13.37
N TYR A 7 -1.40 5.23 12.22
CA TYR A 7 -0.77 3.97 11.81
C TYR A 7 0.53 4.24 11.06
N ASN A 8 1.58 3.47 11.35
CA ASN A 8 2.86 3.57 10.64
C ASN A 8 2.88 2.82 9.31
N THR A 9 1.95 1.88 9.10
CA THR A 9 1.81 1.10 7.87
C THR A 9 0.40 1.28 7.33
N ILE A 10 0.31 1.65 6.05
CA ILE A 10 -0.94 1.85 5.34
C ILE A 10 -0.93 0.91 4.14
N VAL A 11 -1.94 0.05 4.04
CA VAL A 11 -2.02 -0.96 2.99
C VAL A 11 -3.02 -0.53 1.92
N ALA A 12 -2.53 -0.32 0.70
CA ALA A 12 -3.35 -0.06 -0.48
C ALA A 12 -3.83 -1.40 -1.08
N VAL A 13 -5.16 -1.57 -1.17
CA VAL A 13 -5.78 -2.75 -1.81
C VAL A 13 -6.48 -2.29 -3.08
N GLY A 14 -5.89 -2.58 -4.25
CA GLY A 14 -6.43 -2.03 -5.49
C GLY A 14 -5.46 -2.10 -6.66
N ARG A 15 -5.79 -1.32 -7.69
CA ARG A 15 -4.97 -1.08 -8.89
C ARG A 15 -3.90 -0.01 -8.63
N ASP A 16 -3.04 0.23 -9.60
CA ASP A 16 -1.99 1.27 -9.53
C ASP A 16 -2.53 2.67 -9.13
N GLY A 17 -3.75 3.03 -9.55
CA GLY A 17 -4.40 4.29 -9.13
C GLY A 17 -4.62 4.38 -7.62
N THR A 18 -5.14 3.31 -7.01
CA THR A 18 -5.33 3.23 -5.55
C THR A 18 -3.98 3.30 -4.82
N VAL A 19 -2.99 2.58 -5.34
CA VAL A 19 -1.64 2.60 -4.76
C VAL A 19 -1.04 4.01 -4.81
N ASN A 20 -1.20 4.72 -5.93
CA ASN A 20 -0.73 6.08 -6.10
C ASN A 20 -1.41 7.06 -5.12
N GLU A 21 -2.73 6.99 -4.96
CA GLU A 21 -3.47 7.85 -4.03
C GLU A 21 -3.02 7.65 -2.57
N VAL A 22 -2.84 6.41 -2.15
CA VAL A 22 -2.35 6.09 -0.79
C VAL A 22 -0.91 6.55 -0.61
N ALA A 23 -0.02 6.28 -1.58
CA ALA A 23 1.36 6.74 -1.55
C ALA A 23 1.45 8.27 -1.43
N MET A 24 0.64 9.00 -2.19
CA MET A 24 0.56 10.46 -2.10
C MET A 24 0.07 10.94 -0.73
N GLY A 25 -0.85 10.22 -0.09
CA GLY A 25 -1.26 10.48 1.29
C GLY A 25 -0.11 10.34 2.28
N ILE A 26 0.65 9.26 2.19
CA ILE A 26 1.83 8.99 3.04
C ILE A 26 2.92 10.06 2.84
N LEU A 27 3.18 10.45 1.59
CA LEU A 27 4.15 11.50 1.30
C LEU A 27 3.71 12.86 1.90
N LYS A 28 2.41 13.16 1.88
CA LYS A 28 1.85 14.38 2.50
C LYS A 28 1.92 14.33 4.03
N SER A 29 1.81 13.16 4.66
CA SER A 29 1.99 13.01 6.11
C SER A 29 3.46 13.06 6.55
N GLY A 30 4.41 12.93 5.61
CA GLY A 30 5.84 13.05 5.86
C GLY A 30 6.51 11.78 6.41
N ASN A 31 5.73 10.75 6.74
CA ASN A 31 6.23 9.44 7.17
C ASN A 31 5.14 8.36 6.98
N GLY A 32 5.57 7.12 6.79
CA GLY A 32 4.71 5.93 6.71
C GLY A 32 5.27 4.86 5.78
N THR A 33 4.88 3.62 6.01
CA THR A 33 5.19 2.47 5.16
C THR A 33 4.00 2.15 4.28
N LEU A 34 4.25 1.97 2.98
CA LEU A 34 3.24 1.56 2.01
C LEU A 34 3.26 0.04 1.86
N GLY A 35 2.16 -0.62 2.23
CA GLY A 35 1.87 -1.99 1.82
C GLY A 35 1.00 -2.01 0.57
N ILE A 36 1.16 -3.02 -0.29
CA ILE A 36 0.36 -3.18 -1.51
C ILE A 36 -0.23 -4.58 -1.54
N ILE A 37 -1.56 -4.67 -1.65
CA ILE A 37 -2.27 -5.90 -2.01
C ILE A 37 -2.87 -5.68 -3.41
N PRO A 38 -2.28 -6.28 -4.46
CA PRO A 38 -2.73 -6.05 -5.82
C PRO A 38 -4.15 -6.58 -6.03
N SER A 39 -5.01 -5.81 -6.69
CA SER A 39 -6.36 -6.25 -7.07
C SER A 39 -6.74 -5.77 -8.47
N GLY A 40 -7.36 -6.64 -9.28
CA GLY A 40 -7.71 -6.35 -10.67
C GLY A 40 -6.58 -6.57 -11.69
N THR A 41 -6.76 -6.07 -12.91
CA THR A 41 -5.91 -6.39 -14.08
C THR A 41 -4.74 -5.43 -14.32
N GLY A 42 -4.79 -4.18 -13.81
CA GLY A 42 -3.74 -3.16 -13.96
C GLY A 42 -3.00 -2.90 -12.64
N ASN A 43 -1.87 -3.58 -12.48
CA ASN A 43 -1.03 -3.62 -11.28
C ASN A 43 0.46 -3.65 -11.68
N ASP A 44 0.85 -2.72 -12.55
CA ASP A 44 2.17 -2.72 -13.16
C ASP A 44 3.27 -2.43 -12.14
N LEU A 45 2.97 -1.63 -11.11
CA LEU A 45 3.89 -1.42 -9.99
C LEU A 45 4.10 -2.71 -9.20
N ALA A 46 3.03 -3.43 -8.89
CA ALA A 46 3.13 -4.70 -8.16
C ALA A 46 3.92 -5.75 -8.94
N ARG A 47 3.72 -5.83 -10.26
CA ARG A 47 4.51 -6.72 -11.15
C ARG A 47 5.99 -6.35 -11.13
N THR A 48 6.29 -5.06 -11.27
CA THR A 48 7.66 -4.55 -11.29
C THR A 48 8.39 -4.83 -9.97
N LEU A 49 7.67 -4.73 -8.85
CA LEU A 49 8.20 -4.98 -7.52
C LEU A 49 8.17 -6.46 -7.09
N ASN A 50 7.73 -7.37 -7.98
CA ASN A 50 7.52 -8.80 -7.68
C ASN A 50 6.64 -9.05 -6.44
N ILE A 51 5.63 -8.20 -6.23
CA ILE A 51 4.67 -8.37 -5.13
C ILE A 51 3.71 -9.51 -5.51
N PRO A 52 3.49 -10.49 -4.62
CA PRO A 52 2.53 -11.56 -4.87
C PRO A 52 1.11 -11.02 -5.13
N PHE A 53 0.39 -11.67 -6.04
CA PHE A 53 -1.01 -11.31 -6.34
C PHE A 53 -2.01 -12.03 -5.42
N SER A 54 -1.57 -13.07 -4.72
CA SER A 54 -2.33 -13.69 -3.64
C SER A 54 -2.38 -12.73 -2.45
N PRO A 55 -3.57 -12.32 -1.96
CA PRO A 55 -3.65 -11.41 -0.82
C PRO A 55 -2.94 -11.94 0.43
N ARG A 56 -2.95 -13.25 0.64
CA ARG A 56 -2.24 -13.89 1.76
C ARG A 56 -0.74 -13.72 1.63
N GLU A 57 -0.18 -14.05 0.46
CA GLU A 57 1.26 -13.92 0.20
C GLU A 57 1.70 -12.46 0.20
N ALA A 58 0.86 -11.54 -0.31
CA ALA A 58 1.14 -10.11 -0.26
C ALA A 58 1.21 -9.59 1.19
N ILE A 59 0.33 -10.07 2.07
CA ILE A 59 0.38 -9.75 3.51
C ILE A 59 1.66 -10.26 4.15
N GLU A 60 2.12 -11.45 3.79
CA GLU A 60 3.38 -12.03 4.31
C GLU A 60 4.63 -11.21 3.94
N VAL A 61 4.57 -10.37 2.90
CA VAL A 61 5.63 -9.41 2.55
C VAL A 61 5.56 -8.12 3.37
N ILE A 62 4.39 -7.79 3.92
CA ILE A 62 4.14 -6.52 4.63
C ILE A 62 4.49 -6.64 6.13
N ILE A 63 4.31 -7.82 6.73
CA ILE A 63 4.53 -8.10 8.17
C ILE A 63 5.93 -8.66 8.45
#